data_AF-A0A5K0VIV1-F1
#
_entry.id   AF-A0A5K0VIV1-F1
#
_cell.length_a   1.000
_cell.length_b   1.000
_cell.length_c   1.000
_cell.angle_alpha   90.00
_cell.angle_beta   90.00
_cell.angle_gamma   90.00
#
_symmetry.space_group_name_H-M   'P 1'
#
loop_
_entity.id
_entity.type
_entity.pdbx_description
1 polymer ?
#
loop_
_entity_poly.entity_id
_entity_poly.type
_entity_poly.pdbx_seq_one_letter_code
_entity_poly.pdbx_strand_id
1 'polypeptide(L)'
;DALSKANFENYSSRTRDSLASWTPDCIGFNLIEAVLCHICRKERPGAVLVFMTGWDDISSLRDQLKAHPLLGDPNRVLLLSCHGSMATSEQ
;
A
#
# COMPACT_ATOMS: atom_id res chain seq x y z
N ASP A 1 17.75 -1.10 16.44
CA ASP A 1 16.59 -1.02 15.57
C ASP A 1 16.32 0.45 15.22
N ALA A 2 15.90 0.78 14.00
CA ALA A 2 15.69 2.17 13.59
C ALA A 2 14.46 2.79 14.27
N LEU A 3 13.40 2.00 14.49
CA LEU A 3 12.24 2.43 15.26
C LEU A 3 12.56 2.69 16.72
N SER A 4 13.39 1.85 17.34
CA SER A 4 13.73 1.98 18.77
C SER A 4 14.54 3.24 19.10
N LYS A 5 15.06 3.95 18.09
CA LYS A 5 15.86 5.17 18.22
C LYS A 5 15.12 6.44 17.78
N ALA A 6 13.91 6.31 17.23
CA ALA A 6 13.14 7.43 16.74
C ALA A 6 12.31 8.08 17.86
N ASN A 7 12.27 9.42 17.89
CA ASN A 7 11.38 10.16 18.78
C ASN A 7 10.02 10.38 18.09
N PHE A 8 8.94 9.91 18.72
CA PHE A 8 7.57 10.03 18.22
C PHE A 8 6.66 10.93 19.09
N GLU A 9 7.22 11.73 20.01
CA GLU A 9 6.45 12.56 20.97
C GLU A 9 5.49 13.56 20.32
N ASN A 10 5.80 14.02 19.10
CA ASN A 10 4.95 14.94 18.34
C ASN A 10 3.72 14.24 17.70
N TYR A 11 3.62 12.92 17.77
CA TYR A 11 2.47 12.17 17.26
C TYR A 11 1.43 11.90 18.35
N SER A 12 0.17 11.77 17.90
CA SER A 12 -0.94 11.40 18.78
C SER A 12 -0.67 10.09 19.53
N SER A 13 -1.28 9.90 20.71
CA SER A 13 -1.20 8.64 21.45
C SER A 13 -1.59 7.45 20.58
N ARG A 14 -2.72 7.55 19.88
CA ARG A 14 -3.20 6.50 18.96
C ARG A 14 -2.17 6.13 17.88
N THR A 15 -1.48 7.12 17.30
CA THR A 15 -0.44 6.86 16.29
C THR A 15 0.74 6.14 16.89
N ARG A 16 1.18 6.54 18.10
CA ARG A 16 2.27 5.89 18.82
C ARG A 16 1.92 4.45 19.20
N ASP A 17 0.71 4.19 19.68
CA ASP A 17 0.24 2.85 20.02
C ASP A 17 0.20 1.95 18.78
N SER A 18 -0.29 2.47 17.65
CA SER A 18 -0.28 1.74 16.37
C SER A 18 1.14 1.41 15.90
N LEU A 19 2.08 2.35 16.01
CA LEU A 19 3.49 2.14 15.66
C LEU A 19 4.17 1.12 16.59
N ALA A 20 3.83 1.11 17.87
CA ALA A 20 4.35 0.13 18.83
C ALA A 20 3.90 -1.31 18.51
N SER A 21 2.76 -1.48 17.85
CA SER A 21 2.25 -2.78 17.38
C SER A 21 2.76 -3.19 15.99
N TRP A 22 3.63 -2.39 15.35
CA TRP A 22 4.11 -2.67 14.01
C TRP A 22 5.13 -3.81 13.96
N THR A 23 4.97 -4.72 13.01
CA THR A 23 5.87 -5.84 12.77
C THR A 23 6.66 -5.62 11.47
N PRO A 24 7.98 -5.44 11.51
CA PRO A 24 8.81 -5.18 10.31
C PRO A 24 8.80 -6.33 9.30
N ASP A 25 8.65 -7.57 9.76
CA ASP A 25 8.72 -8.77 8.93
C ASP A 25 7.44 -9.06 8.14
N CYS A 26 6.38 -8.27 8.36
CA CYS A 26 5.09 -8.45 7.70
C CYS A 26 4.76 -7.27 6.80
N ILE A 27 4.42 -7.54 5.54
CA ILE A 27 3.94 -6.50 4.64
C ILE A 27 2.51 -6.12 5.03
N GLY A 28 2.29 -4.87 5.39
CA GLY A 28 0.99 -4.36 5.82
C GLY A 28 0.05 -4.06 4.65
N PHE A 29 -0.49 -5.07 3.96
CA PHE A 29 -1.43 -4.85 2.83
C PHE A 29 -2.62 -3.97 3.21
N ASN A 30 -3.19 -4.15 4.41
CA ASN A 30 -4.27 -3.31 4.91
C ASN A 30 -3.87 -1.84 5.08
N LEU A 31 -2.62 -1.58 5.48
CA LEU A 31 -2.10 -0.22 5.56
C LEU A 31 -1.95 0.39 4.17
N ILE A 32 -1.45 -0.38 3.20
CA ILE A 32 -1.32 0.06 1.81
C ILE A 32 -2.71 0.38 1.23
N GLU A 33 -3.70 -0.50 1.38
CA GLU A 33 -5.08 -0.25 0.94
C GLU A 33 -5.67 1.01 1.59
N ALA A 34 -5.46 1.20 2.90
CA ALA A 34 -5.95 2.37 3.62
C ALA A 34 -5.29 3.68 3.12
N VAL A 35 -3.98 3.65 2.82
CA VAL A 35 -3.26 4.79 2.26
C VAL A 35 -3.75 5.11 0.85
N LEU A 36 -3.93 4.11 -0.01
CA LEU A 36 -4.48 4.29 -1.36
C LEU A 36 -5.89 4.87 -1.30
N CYS A 37 -6.74 4.37 -0.41
CA CYS A 37 -8.06 4.94 -0.14
C CYS A 37 -8.00 6.40 0.32
N HIS A 38 -7.00 6.77 1.13
CA HIS A 38 -6.81 8.16 1.56
C HIS A 38 -6.45 9.04 0.36
N ILE A 39 -5.47 8.62 -0.45
CA ILE A 39 -5.03 9.34 -1.65
C ILE A 39 -6.20 9.56 -2.61
N CYS A 40 -6.93 8.50 -2.97
CA CYS A 40 -8.07 8.60 -3.88
C CYS A 40 -9.18 9.53 -3.40
N ARG A 41 -9.34 9.72 -2.08
CA ARG A 41 -10.42 10.53 -1.50
C ARG A 41 -10.01 11.97 -1.18
N LYS A 42 -8.73 12.22 -0.89
CA LYS A 42 -8.30 13.48 -0.26
C LYS A 42 -7.19 14.21 -1.01
N GLU A 43 -6.48 13.52 -1.88
CA GLU A 43 -5.35 14.09 -2.59
C GLU A 43 -5.72 14.51 -4.02
N ARG A 44 -4.84 15.28 -4.64
CA ARG A 44 -5.01 15.72 -6.03
C ARG A 44 -4.96 14.52 -7.01
N PRO A 45 -5.56 14.64 -8.21
CA PRO A 45 -5.45 13.62 -9.24
C PRO A 45 -4.00 13.29 -9.60
N GLY A 46 -3.71 12.00 -9.80
CA GLY A 46 -2.40 11.51 -10.19
C GLY A 46 -2.28 9.99 -10.09
N ALA A 47 -1.24 9.44 -10.73
CA ALA A 47 -0.88 8.04 -10.60
C ALA A 47 -0.12 7.78 -9.28
N VAL A 48 -0.27 6.56 -8.74
CA VAL A 48 0.46 6.09 -7.55
C VAL A 48 1.31 4.90 -7.95
N LEU A 49 2.60 4.93 -7.57
CA LEU A 49 3.53 3.82 -7.75
C LEU A 49 3.77 3.16 -6.39
N VAL A 50 3.49 1.87 -6.27
CA VAL A 50 3.72 1.08 -5.07
C VAL A 50 4.92 0.17 -5.31
N PHE A 51 5.96 0.29 -4.48
CA PHE A 51 7.12 -0.62 -4.50
C PHE A 51 6.86 -1.81 -3.58
N MET A 52 7.05 -3.00 -4.12
CA MET A 52 6.75 -4.29 -3.47
C MET A 52 7.88 -5.27 -3.74
N THR A 53 8.07 -6.26 -2.87
CA THR A 53 9.11 -7.29 -3.00
C THR A 53 8.56 -8.53 -3.71
N GLY A 54 8.86 -8.68 -5.00
CA GLY A 54 8.56 -9.90 -5.73
C GLY A 54 7.10 -10.04 -6.18
N TRP A 55 6.85 -11.08 -6.98
CA TRP A 55 5.58 -11.26 -7.69
C TRP A 55 4.42 -11.65 -6.78
N ASP A 56 4.64 -12.52 -5.80
CA ASP A 56 3.57 -13.05 -4.95
C ASP A 56 2.90 -11.95 -4.13
N ASP A 57 3.70 -11.03 -3.59
CA ASP A 57 3.20 -9.85 -2.88
C ASP A 57 2.44 -8.93 -3.84
N ILE A 58 3.00 -8.66 -5.04
CA ILE A 58 2.35 -7.81 -6.06
C ILE A 58 0.98 -8.38 -6.45
N SER A 59 0.91 -9.69 -6.72
CA SER A 59 -0.34 -10.34 -7.11
C SER A 59 -1.35 -10.34 -5.97
N SER A 60 -0.92 -10.65 -4.74
CA SER A 60 -1.79 -10.67 -3.57
C SER A 60 -2.39 -9.29 -3.27
N LEU A 61 -1.55 -8.23 -3.30
CA LEU A 61 -2.03 -6.86 -3.13
C LEU A 61 -3.00 -6.49 -4.26
N ARG A 62 -2.67 -6.78 -5.51
CA ARG A 62 -3.56 -6.48 -6.65
C ARG A 62 -4.93 -7.12 -6.46
N ASP A 63 -4.99 -8.38 -6.06
CA ASP A 63 -6.24 -9.10 -5.90
C ASP A 63 -7.06 -8.55 -4.72
N GLN A 64 -6.40 -8.15 -3.62
CA GLN A 64 -7.04 -7.42 -2.53
C GLN A 64 -7.62 -6.07 -3.00
N LEU A 65 -6.84 -5.26 -3.73
CA LEU A 65 -7.29 -3.96 -4.22
C LEU A 65 -8.46 -4.08 -5.22
N LYS A 66 -8.44 -5.11 -6.08
CA LYS A 66 -9.55 -5.43 -6.99
C LYS A 66 -10.84 -5.78 -6.26
N ALA A 67 -10.76 -6.39 -5.07
CA ALA A 67 -11.94 -6.70 -4.26
C ALA A 67 -12.51 -5.48 -3.52
N HIS A 68 -11.73 -4.39 -3.38
CA HIS A 68 -12.16 -3.20 -2.65
C HIS A 68 -13.12 -2.32 -3.49
N PRO A 69 -14.30 -1.91 -2.98
CA PRO A 69 -15.33 -1.21 -3.78
C PRO A 69 -14.88 0.06 -4.49
N LEU A 70 -13.95 0.82 -3.90
CA LEU A 70 -13.42 2.04 -4.51
C LEU A 70 -12.23 1.78 -5.44
N LEU A 71 -11.35 0.84 -5.05
CA LEU A 71 -10.04 0.67 -5.70
C LEU A 71 -10.11 -0.37 -6.82
N GLY A 72 -11.12 -1.23 -6.80
CA GLY A 72 -11.46 -2.18 -7.85
C GLY A 72 -12.48 -1.66 -8.87
N ASP A 73 -13.01 -0.43 -8.72
CA ASP A 73 -13.92 0.17 -9.71
C ASP A 73 -13.13 0.59 -10.96
N PRO A 74 -13.30 -0.11 -12.11
CA PRO A 74 -12.53 0.17 -13.32
C PRO A 74 -12.86 1.53 -13.95
N ASN A 75 -13.97 2.17 -13.57
CA ASN A 75 -14.30 3.52 -14.02
C ASN A 75 -13.55 4.60 -13.23
N ARG A 76 -12.89 4.23 -12.12
CA ARG A 76 -12.19 5.15 -11.22
C ARG A 76 -10.69 4.87 -11.15
N VAL A 77 -10.31 3.60 -11.13
CA VAL A 77 -8.93 3.16 -10.90
C VAL A 77 -8.54 2.14 -11.95
N LEU A 78 -7.37 2.36 -12.55
CA LEU A 78 -6.67 1.38 -13.38
C LEU A 78 -5.53 0.77 -12.55
N LEU A 79 -5.62 -0.53 -12.24
CA LEU A 79 -4.59 -1.27 -11.53
C LEU A 79 -3.64 -1.96 -12.53
N LEU A 80 -2.36 -1.58 -12.49
CA LEU A 80 -1.30 -2.18 -13.30
C LEU A 80 -0.27 -2.86 -12.40
N SER A 81 0.17 -4.05 -12.79
CA SER A 81 1.28 -4.76 -12.16
C SER A 81 2.48 -4.70 -13.07
N CYS A 82 3.68 -4.56 -12.51
CA CYS A 82 4.93 -4.58 -13.25
C CYS A 82 5.94 -5.45 -12.49
N HIS A 83 6.47 -6.47 -13.16
CA HIS A 83 7.47 -7.37 -12.60
C HIS A 83 8.35 -7.93 -13.72
N GLY A 84 9.64 -8.12 -13.46
CA GLY A 84 10.61 -8.52 -14.48
C GLY A 84 10.41 -9.92 -15.06
N SER A 85 9.55 -10.74 -14.46
CA SER A 85 9.15 -12.06 -14.98
C SER A 85 7.86 -12.04 -15.81
N MET A 86 7.20 -10.87 -15.96
CA MET A 86 6.01 -10.76 -16.79
C MET A 86 6.37 -10.81 -18.27
N ALA A 87 5.42 -11.24 -19.12
CA ALA A 87 5.61 -11.15 -20.56
C ALA A 87 5.76 -9.67 -20.96
N THR A 88 6.60 -9.37 -21.96
CA THR A 88 6.89 -7.97 -22.36
C THR A 88 5.63 -7.22 -22.83
N SER A 89 4.63 -7.92 -23.33
CA SER A 89 3.32 -7.34 -23.70
C SER A 89 2.45 -6.96 -22.49
N GLU A 90 2.79 -7.48 -21.30
CA GLU A 90 2.07 -7.28 -20.05
C GLU A 90 2.82 -6.32 -19.09
N GLN A 91 4.04 -5.88 -19.45
CA GLN A 91 4.83 -4.89 -18.70
C GLN A 91 4.50 -3.44 -19.04
#